data_AF-A0A0C2D8V5-F1
#
_entry.id   AF-A0A0C2D8V5-F1
#
_cell.length_a   1.000
_cell.length_b   1.000
_cell.length_c   1.000
_cell.angle_alpha   90.00
_cell.angle_beta   90.00
_cell.angle_gamma   90.00
#
_symmetry.space_group_name_H-M   'P 1'
#
loop_
_entity.id
_entity.type
_entity.pdbx_description
1 polymer ?
#
loop_
_entity_poly.entity_id
_entity_poly.type
_entity_poly.pdbx_seq_one_letter_code
_entity_poly.pdbx_strand_id
1 'polypeptide(L)'
;MMWDFQIFSKRMRSWLESGVRFSYATFVDDVTSMNYVFDGIYDRYDLSDPWVLLLEEDHYLAPDALHVLDIIIQNRKTYCEKCEIISLGFYLKTFTSYGANIAKLGAHPWYSSKHNMGMAFRRQTWMKVKNCSELFCKYDDYNWDWSLLQVVVKCLPERFRVIFTKSPRVIHIGDCGVHTHRCNAHNAYASARDIMTRHADLLFPSRLTVTDVSRRSPKPSKENGGWGDVRDHALCRANTYPLNAAAHAIPELSDLLRSTVHIGPSLARKEGL
;
A
#
# COMPACT_ATOMS: atom_id res chain seq x y z
N MET A 1 -19.06 4.76 3.74
CA MET A 1 -18.29 3.98 2.75
C MET A 1 -17.86 2.71 3.44
N MET A 2 -18.45 1.58 3.07
CA MET A 2 -18.17 0.26 3.64
C MET A 2 -17.48 -0.51 2.51
N TRP A 3 -16.18 -0.73 2.62
CA TRP A 3 -15.38 -1.37 1.56
C TRP A 3 -15.23 -2.86 1.86
N ASP A 4 -15.55 -3.68 0.86
CA ASP A 4 -15.59 -5.14 0.91
C ASP A 4 -14.19 -5.75 0.95
N PHE A 5 -13.97 -6.66 1.90
CA PHE A 5 -12.77 -7.50 1.97
C PHE A 5 -12.89 -8.68 0.99
N GLN A 6 -12.09 -8.69 -0.08
CA GLN A 6 -11.90 -9.91 -0.89
C GLN A 6 -10.47 -10.45 -0.76
N ILE A 7 -10.32 -11.52 0.01
CA ILE A 7 -9.11 -12.35 0.03
C ILE A 7 -9.19 -13.34 -1.15
N PHE A 8 -8.45 -13.09 -2.23
CA PHE A 8 -8.35 -14.03 -3.35
C PHE A 8 -7.58 -15.31 -2.95
N SER A 9 -8.28 -16.39 -2.57
CA SER A 9 -7.66 -17.64 -2.07
C SER A 9 -7.39 -18.73 -3.13
N LYS A 10 -7.83 -18.58 -4.39
CA LYS A 10 -7.82 -19.72 -5.34
C LYS A 10 -6.52 -19.95 -6.12
N ARG A 11 -5.67 -18.94 -6.33
CA ARG A 11 -4.44 -19.10 -7.15
C ARG A 11 -3.15 -19.29 -6.35
N MET A 12 -3.18 -19.07 -5.03
CA MET A 12 -2.03 -19.20 -4.13
C MET A 12 -1.59 -20.66 -3.91
N ARG A 13 -2.46 -21.63 -4.19
CA ARG A 13 -2.17 -23.06 -3.93
C ARG A 13 -1.09 -23.66 -4.83
N SER A 14 -0.97 -23.19 -6.08
CA SER A 14 0.06 -23.65 -7.02
C SER A 14 1.46 -23.08 -6.72
N TRP A 15 1.57 -22.08 -5.84
CA TRP A 15 2.83 -21.42 -5.49
C TRP A 15 3.42 -21.91 -4.16
N LEU A 16 2.71 -22.81 -3.46
CA LEU A 16 3.14 -23.39 -2.17
C LEU A 16 4.28 -24.42 -2.31
N GLU A 17 4.56 -24.93 -3.52
CA GLU A 17 5.49 -26.05 -3.72
C GLU A 17 6.94 -25.63 -4.02
N SER A 18 7.26 -24.32 -4.10
CA SER A 18 8.59 -23.85 -4.55
C SER A 18 9.57 -23.42 -3.45
N GLY A 19 9.29 -23.65 -2.17
CA GLY A 19 10.28 -23.45 -1.09
C GLY A 19 10.71 -22.00 -0.83
N VAL A 20 9.98 -21.02 -1.36
CA VAL A 20 10.22 -19.59 -1.11
C VAL A 20 9.65 -19.21 0.27
N ARG A 21 10.45 -18.56 1.12
CA ARG A 21 9.95 -17.95 2.37
C ARG A 21 8.87 -16.93 2.01
N PHE A 22 7.64 -17.18 2.46
CA PHE A 22 6.46 -16.38 2.13
C PHE A 22 6.62 -14.89 2.46
N SER A 23 6.61 -14.05 1.42
CA SER A 23 6.21 -12.64 1.54
C SER A 23 4.69 -12.61 1.31
N TYR A 24 3.93 -12.21 2.32
CA TYR A 24 2.47 -12.05 2.15
C TYR A 24 2.21 -10.76 1.38
N ALA A 25 1.62 -10.89 0.19
CA ALA A 25 0.97 -9.78 -0.50
C ALA A 25 -0.45 -9.69 0.07
N THR A 26 -0.75 -8.59 0.75
CA THR A 26 -2.08 -8.36 1.34
C THR A 26 -2.62 -7.09 0.70
N PHE A 27 -3.83 -7.14 0.16
CA PHE A 27 -4.57 -5.94 -0.22
C PHE A 27 -4.88 -5.18 1.07
N VAL A 28 -4.40 -3.94 1.14
CA VAL A 28 -4.50 -3.11 2.34
C VAL A 28 -4.78 -1.70 1.85
N ASP A 29 -6.07 -1.38 1.76
CA ASP A 29 -6.51 -0.09 1.23
C ASP A 29 -6.55 1.01 2.30
N ASP A 30 -6.28 0.69 3.58
CA ASP A 30 -6.34 1.67 4.68
C ASP A 30 -5.39 1.38 5.86
N VAL A 31 -5.03 2.42 6.62
CA VAL A 31 -4.20 2.34 7.85
C VAL A 31 -4.79 1.41 8.92
N THR A 32 -6.12 1.30 8.98
CA THR A 32 -6.81 0.34 9.84
C THR A 32 -6.43 -1.10 9.48
N SER A 33 -6.36 -1.42 8.18
CA SER A 33 -5.97 -2.73 7.68
C SER A 33 -4.51 -3.05 8.00
N MET A 34 -3.63 -2.04 8.00
CA MET A 34 -2.23 -2.21 8.38
C MET A 34 -2.06 -2.62 9.85
N ASN A 35 -2.77 -1.95 10.77
CA ASN A 35 -2.72 -2.31 12.19
C ASN A 35 -3.25 -3.72 12.42
N TYR A 36 -4.32 -4.12 11.73
CA TYR A 36 -4.83 -5.47 11.82
C TYR A 36 -3.83 -6.54 11.33
N VAL A 37 -3.11 -6.27 10.23
CA VAL A 37 -2.07 -7.18 9.73
C VAL A 37 -0.90 -7.28 10.71
N PHE A 38 -0.35 -6.16 11.17
CA PHE A 38 0.86 -6.16 12.00
C PHE A 38 0.64 -6.45 13.49
N ASP A 39 -0.55 -6.17 14.03
CA ASP A 39 -0.90 -6.49 15.42
C ASP A 39 -1.67 -7.81 15.56
N GLY A 40 -2.44 -8.19 14.54
CA GLY A 40 -3.31 -9.36 14.59
C GLY A 40 -2.73 -10.57 13.88
N ILE A 41 -2.57 -10.48 12.56
CA ILE A 41 -2.14 -11.62 11.73
C ILE A 41 -0.73 -12.07 12.11
N TYR A 42 0.17 -11.11 12.32
CA TYR A 42 1.56 -11.38 12.68
C TYR A 42 1.69 -12.26 13.92
N ASP A 43 1.01 -11.86 15.00
CA ASP A 43 1.09 -12.54 16.30
C ASP A 43 0.28 -13.84 16.30
N ARG A 44 -0.84 -13.87 15.58
CA ARG A 44 -1.70 -15.06 15.46
C ARG A 44 -1.01 -16.24 14.77
N TYR A 45 -0.17 -15.96 13.78
CA TYR A 45 0.49 -16.98 12.97
C TYR A 45 1.99 -17.11 13.25
N ASP A 46 2.49 -16.46 14.30
CA ASP A 46 3.91 -16.48 14.72
C ASP A 46 4.88 -16.20 13.55
N LEU A 47 4.56 -15.15 12.77
CA LEU A 47 5.35 -14.83 11.59
C LEU A 47 6.67 -14.13 11.97
N SER A 48 7.79 -14.72 11.58
CA SER A 48 9.14 -14.19 11.82
C SER A 48 9.56 -13.13 10.78
N ASP A 49 9.48 -11.85 11.16
CA ASP A 49 9.93 -10.67 10.38
C ASP A 49 9.54 -10.63 8.87
N PRO A 50 8.32 -11.04 8.43
CA PRO A 50 7.94 -10.89 7.02
C PRO A 50 7.89 -9.43 6.56
N TRP A 51 8.14 -9.26 5.26
CA TRP A 51 7.77 -8.08 4.51
C TRP A 51 6.32 -8.21 4.05
N VAL A 52 5.54 -7.17 4.30
CA VAL A 52 4.14 -7.06 3.85
C VAL A 52 4.11 -6.14 2.64
N LEU A 53 3.78 -6.68 1.46
CA LEU A 53 3.61 -5.92 0.22
C LEU A 53 2.17 -5.40 0.14
N LEU A 54 2.03 -4.08 0.03
CA LEU A 54 0.76 -3.37 -0.10
C LEU A 54 0.43 -3.15 -1.57
N LEU A 55 -0.78 -3.56 -1.96
CA LEU A 55 -1.34 -3.41 -3.31
C LEU A 55 -2.78 -2.90 -3.19
N GLU A 56 -3.18 -2.13 -4.19
CA GLU A 56 -4.54 -1.65 -4.43
C GLU A 56 -5.18 -2.50 -5.53
N GLU A 57 -6.51 -2.55 -5.59
CA GLU A 57 -7.27 -3.40 -6.51
C GLU A 57 -7.00 -3.14 -8.00
N ASP A 58 -6.53 -1.94 -8.34
CA ASP A 58 -6.21 -1.50 -9.70
C ASP A 58 -4.71 -1.58 -10.02
N HIS A 59 -3.96 -2.39 -9.27
CA HIS A 59 -2.58 -2.73 -9.58
C HIS A 59 -2.45 -4.02 -10.41
N TYR A 60 -1.69 -3.92 -11.49
CA TYR A 60 -1.13 -5.05 -12.22
C TYR A 60 0.23 -5.44 -11.66
N LEU A 61 0.39 -6.71 -11.26
CA LEU A 61 1.64 -7.26 -10.76
C LEU A 61 2.41 -7.97 -11.88
N ALA A 62 3.66 -7.57 -12.11
CA ALA A 62 4.55 -8.20 -13.08
C ALA A 62 4.91 -9.65 -12.66
N PRO A 63 5.16 -10.55 -13.63
CA PRO A 63 5.44 -11.97 -13.33
C PRO A 63 6.64 -12.21 -12.41
N ASP A 64 7.66 -11.33 -12.43
CA ASP A 64 8.89 -11.43 -11.63
C ASP A 64 8.85 -10.59 -10.33
N ALA A 65 7.71 -10.03 -9.94
CA ALA A 65 7.63 -9.07 -8.85
C ALA A 65 8.14 -9.63 -7.51
N LEU A 66 7.73 -10.85 -7.14
CA LEU A 66 8.16 -11.50 -5.90
C LEU A 66 9.63 -11.93 -5.95
N HIS A 67 10.10 -12.37 -7.12
CA HIS A 67 11.51 -12.70 -7.36
C HIS A 67 12.41 -11.48 -7.14
N VAL A 68 12.01 -10.34 -7.71
CA VAL A 68 12.74 -9.06 -7.55
C VAL A 68 12.67 -8.56 -6.11
N LEU A 69 11.52 -8.67 -5.45
CA LEU A 69 11.35 -8.32 -4.05
C LEU A 69 12.31 -9.11 -3.16
N ASP A 70 12.39 -10.43 -3.35
CA ASP A 70 13.27 -11.32 -2.60
C ASP A 70 14.76 -10.96 -2.79
N ILE A 71 15.19 -10.71 -4.03
CA ILE A 71 16.56 -10.25 -4.30
C ILE A 71 16.86 -8.94 -3.56
N ILE A 72 15.93 -7.98 -3.55
CA ILE A 72 16.11 -6.71 -2.84
C ILE A 72 16.20 -6.94 -1.32
N ILE A 73 15.33 -7.78 -0.75
CA ILE A 73 15.33 -8.10 0.68
C ILE A 73 16.67 -8.73 1.09
N GLN A 74 17.12 -9.76 0.38
CA GLN A 74 18.36 -10.48 0.69
C GLN A 74 19.60 -9.59 0.60
N ASN A 75 19.60 -8.64 -0.34
CA ASN A 75 20.73 -7.75 -0.60
C ASN A 75 20.54 -6.34 -0.03
N ARG A 76 19.53 -6.12 0.83
CA ARG A 76 19.15 -4.78 1.33
C ARG A 76 20.32 -4.02 1.95
N LYS A 77 21.14 -4.69 2.77
CA LYS A 77 22.30 -4.05 3.43
C LYS A 77 23.29 -3.49 2.40
N THR A 78 23.50 -4.20 1.30
CA THR A 78 24.42 -3.79 0.22
C THR A 78 23.80 -2.75 -0.70
N TYR A 79 22.52 -2.91 -1.08
CA TYR A 79 21.86 -2.00 -2.02
C TYR A 79 21.45 -0.68 -1.37
N CYS A 80 20.91 -0.71 -0.15
CA CYS A 80 20.54 0.47 0.60
C CYS A 80 20.30 0.14 2.08
N GLU A 81 21.36 0.15 2.88
CA GLU A 81 21.29 -0.13 4.32
C GLU A 81 20.24 0.72 5.06
N LYS A 82 20.12 1.99 4.67
CA LYS A 82 19.21 2.98 5.28
C LYS A 82 17.78 2.95 4.73
N CYS A 83 17.46 2.12 3.73
CA CYS A 83 16.12 2.09 3.12
C CYS A 83 15.14 1.30 3.98
N GLU A 84 14.09 1.95 4.47
CA GLU A 84 13.07 1.32 5.33
C GLU A 84 11.89 0.76 4.55
N ILE A 85 11.71 1.24 3.32
CA ILE A 85 10.64 0.85 2.39
C ILE A 85 11.28 0.27 1.13
N ILE A 86 10.67 -0.78 0.59
CA ILE A 86 10.90 -1.24 -0.78
C ILE A 86 9.68 -0.85 -1.59
N SER A 87 9.83 -0.26 -2.77
CA SER A 87 8.71 0.06 -3.65
C SER A 87 8.90 -0.64 -4.99
N LEU A 88 7.95 -1.51 -5.33
CA LEU A 88 7.93 -2.21 -6.60
C LEU A 88 7.21 -1.42 -7.69
N GLY A 89 6.52 -0.35 -7.35
CA GLY A 89 5.85 0.55 -8.29
C GLY A 89 6.57 1.88 -8.41
N PHE A 90 6.56 2.46 -9.61
CA PHE A 90 7.07 3.80 -9.86
C PHE A 90 6.33 4.37 -11.06
N TYR A 91 5.83 5.61 -10.95
CA TYR A 91 5.13 6.27 -12.06
C TYR A 91 6.11 6.61 -13.19
N LEU A 92 6.09 5.80 -14.24
CA LEU A 92 6.80 6.09 -15.48
C LEU A 92 5.93 6.93 -16.40
N LYS A 93 6.46 8.04 -16.90
CA LYS A 93 5.82 8.81 -17.98
C LYS A 93 5.79 8.05 -19.30
N THR A 94 6.76 7.15 -19.50
CA THR A 94 6.91 6.33 -20.69
C THR A 94 7.61 5.02 -20.37
N PHE A 95 7.24 3.95 -21.07
CA PHE A 95 7.83 2.62 -20.95
C PHE A 95 8.95 2.35 -21.98
N THR A 96 9.38 3.34 -22.77
CA THR A 96 10.42 3.15 -23.81
C THR A 96 11.71 2.54 -23.26
N SER A 97 12.14 2.93 -22.06
CA SER A 97 13.35 2.41 -21.42
C SER A 97 13.09 1.25 -20.45
N TYR A 98 11.91 0.62 -20.49
CA TYR A 98 11.54 -0.43 -19.53
C TYR A 98 12.55 -1.58 -19.59
N GLY A 99 12.80 -2.18 -20.76
CA GLY A 99 13.78 -3.26 -20.92
C GLY A 99 15.18 -2.91 -20.38
N ALA A 100 15.69 -1.72 -20.71
CA ALA A 100 17.03 -1.26 -20.30
C ALA A 100 17.17 -0.99 -18.78
N ASN A 101 16.05 -0.92 -18.06
CA ASN A 101 15.99 -0.62 -16.62
C ASN A 101 15.47 -1.79 -15.77
N ILE A 102 15.12 -2.93 -16.38
CA ILE A 102 14.57 -4.10 -15.66
C ILE A 102 15.47 -4.54 -14.49
N ALA A 103 16.79 -4.60 -14.70
CA ALA A 103 17.74 -5.00 -13.66
C ALA A 103 18.32 -3.83 -12.84
N LYS A 104 17.69 -2.64 -12.90
CA LYS A 104 18.18 -1.42 -12.24
C LYS A 104 17.25 -0.93 -11.14
N LEU A 105 17.87 -0.49 -10.05
CA LEU A 105 17.22 0.06 -8.86
C LEU A 105 17.58 1.54 -8.69
N GLY A 106 16.71 2.26 -7.99
CA GLY A 106 16.99 3.58 -7.45
C GLY A 106 16.81 3.62 -5.93
N ALA A 107 17.42 4.60 -5.27
CA ALA A 107 17.33 4.78 -3.81
C ALA A 107 17.20 6.25 -3.41
N HIS A 108 15.99 6.66 -3.02
CA HIS A 108 15.61 8.05 -2.75
C HIS A 108 15.03 8.23 -1.33
N PRO A 109 14.88 9.47 -0.83
CA PRO A 109 13.89 9.74 0.19
C PRO A 109 12.50 9.33 -0.31
N TRP A 110 11.71 8.69 0.56
CA TRP A 110 10.34 8.32 0.21
C TRP A 110 9.50 9.57 -0.03
N TYR A 111 8.59 9.49 -1.00
CA TYR A 111 7.73 10.60 -1.42
C TYR A 111 6.44 10.03 -1.99
N SER A 112 5.29 10.53 -1.53
CA SER A 112 3.95 10.01 -1.82
C SER A 112 3.72 9.76 -3.31
N SER A 113 3.75 10.82 -4.11
CA SER A 113 3.43 10.77 -5.55
C SER A 113 4.42 10.01 -6.45
N LYS A 114 5.45 9.37 -5.87
CA LYS A 114 6.46 8.61 -6.62
C LYS A 114 6.56 7.16 -6.19
N HIS A 115 6.29 6.87 -4.92
CA HIS A 115 6.65 5.60 -4.29
C HIS A 115 5.53 5.04 -3.41
N ASN A 116 4.28 5.48 -3.60
CA ASN A 116 3.10 4.97 -2.90
C ASN A 116 2.65 3.59 -3.42
N MET A 117 2.95 3.24 -4.68
CA MET A 117 2.57 1.96 -5.27
C MET A 117 3.51 0.81 -4.89
N GLY A 118 2.94 -0.36 -4.57
CA GLY A 118 3.69 -1.59 -4.37
C GLY A 118 4.71 -1.48 -3.24
N MET A 119 4.36 -0.79 -2.15
CA MET A 119 5.25 -0.62 -1.01
C MET A 119 5.30 -1.87 -0.16
N ALA A 120 6.50 -2.29 0.21
CA ALA A 120 6.71 -3.33 1.20
C ALA A 120 7.22 -2.72 2.51
N PHE A 121 6.55 -3.08 3.60
CA PHE A 121 6.88 -2.67 4.96
C PHE A 121 7.28 -3.87 5.82
N ARG A 122 8.17 -3.63 6.79
CA ARG A 122 8.37 -4.53 7.95
C ARG A 122 7.60 -4.00 9.14
N ARG A 123 7.33 -4.87 10.13
CA ARG A 123 6.68 -4.49 11.39
C ARG A 123 7.38 -3.30 12.06
N GLN A 124 8.72 -3.33 12.10
CA GLN A 124 9.51 -2.24 12.69
C GLN A 124 9.29 -0.89 11.99
N THR A 125 9.20 -0.88 10.65
CA THR A 125 8.92 0.33 9.89
C THR A 125 7.51 0.82 10.17
N TRP A 126 6.52 -0.10 10.18
CA TRP A 126 5.13 0.24 10.48
C TRP A 126 4.95 0.81 11.89
N MET A 127 5.62 0.24 12.90
CA MET A 127 5.55 0.73 14.28
C MET A 127 6.02 2.19 14.41
N LYS A 128 6.98 2.64 13.58
CA LYS A 128 7.38 4.05 13.55
C LYS A 128 6.25 4.96 13.07
N VAL A 129 5.50 4.53 12.03
CA VAL A 129 4.33 5.25 11.53
C VAL A 129 3.22 5.24 12.59
N LYS A 130 2.94 4.07 13.17
CA LYS A 130 1.92 3.88 14.21
C LYS A 130 2.18 4.74 15.45
N ASN A 131 3.43 4.90 15.87
CA ASN A 131 3.80 5.80 16.98
C ASN A 131 3.52 7.28 16.68
N CYS A 132 3.29 7.63 15.42
CA CYS A 132 2.91 8.95 14.94
C CYS A 132 1.42 9.02 14.53
N SER A 133 0.59 8.09 15.00
CA SER A 133 -0.82 7.99 14.61
C SER A 133 -1.62 9.25 14.91
N GLU A 134 -1.30 9.97 15.99
CA GLU A 134 -1.96 11.25 16.31
C GLU A 134 -1.79 12.28 15.18
N LEU A 135 -0.58 12.41 14.63
CA LEU A 135 -0.34 13.29 13.50
C LEU A 135 -1.03 12.74 12.24
N PHE A 136 -0.94 11.43 11.99
CA PHE A 136 -1.55 10.81 10.83
C PHE A 136 -3.07 11.03 10.80
N CYS A 137 -3.75 10.75 11.92
CA CYS A 137 -5.19 10.79 12.03
C CYS A 137 -5.78 12.21 12.04
N LYS A 138 -4.99 13.22 12.42
CA LYS A 138 -5.44 14.63 12.54
C LYS A 138 -5.06 15.50 11.34
N TYR A 139 -4.11 15.06 10.51
CA TYR A 139 -3.73 15.82 9.33
C TYR A 139 -4.93 15.90 8.39
N ASP A 140 -5.31 17.11 7.97
CA ASP A 140 -6.52 17.36 7.17
C ASP A 140 -6.29 17.00 5.70
N ASP A 141 -6.00 15.72 5.44
CA ASP A 141 -5.84 15.18 4.10
C ASP A 141 -6.40 13.76 4.06
N TYR A 142 -7.46 13.58 3.28
CA TYR A 142 -8.11 12.27 3.14
C TYR A 142 -7.22 11.23 2.43
N ASN A 143 -6.14 11.66 1.77
CA ASN A 143 -5.24 10.77 1.07
C ASN A 143 -4.19 10.20 2.04
N TRP A 144 -4.22 8.88 2.26
CA TRP A 144 -3.34 8.21 3.21
C TRP A 144 -1.84 8.41 2.90
N ASP A 145 -1.46 8.53 1.63
CA ASP A 145 -0.08 8.66 1.18
C ASP A 145 0.48 10.07 1.46
N TRP A 146 -0.33 11.10 1.30
CA TRP A 146 0.00 12.48 1.69
C TRP A 146 0.07 12.62 3.21
N SER A 147 -0.85 12.02 3.96
CA SER A 147 -0.79 11.95 5.42
C SER A 147 0.46 11.21 5.91
N LEU A 148 0.83 10.10 5.26
CA LEU A 148 2.08 9.38 5.53
C LEU A 148 3.31 10.26 5.24
N LEU A 149 3.30 11.05 4.17
CA LEU A 149 4.39 11.98 3.87
C LEU A 149 4.59 13.00 4.99
N GLN A 150 3.52 13.45 5.62
CA GLN A 150 3.62 14.36 6.75
C GLN A 150 4.18 13.68 7.99
N VAL A 151 3.78 12.44 8.27
CA VAL A 151 4.40 11.63 9.34
C VAL A 151 5.91 11.54 9.11
N VAL A 152 6.32 11.18 7.90
CA VAL A 152 7.73 11.04 7.51
C VAL A 152 8.51 12.34 7.66
N VAL A 153 7.90 13.49 7.40
CA VAL A 153 8.59 14.80 7.40
C VAL A 153 8.55 15.50 8.76
N LYS A 154 7.48 15.33 9.54
CA LYS A 154 7.21 16.13 10.74
C LYS A 154 7.29 15.34 12.06
N CYS A 155 7.07 14.02 12.04
CA CYS A 155 7.06 13.22 13.27
C CYS A 155 8.27 12.30 13.40
N LEU A 156 8.74 11.70 12.31
CA LEU A 156 9.87 10.78 12.37
C LEU A 156 11.20 11.53 12.59
N PRO A 157 12.13 10.98 13.39
CA PRO A 157 13.44 11.58 13.61
C PRO A 157 14.31 11.57 12.35
N GLU A 158 14.17 10.52 11.52
CA GLU A 158 14.79 10.42 10.21
C GLU A 158 13.72 10.11 9.15
N ARG A 159 13.82 10.77 8.01
CA ARG A 159 12.92 10.52 6.88
C ARG A 159 13.15 9.13 6.33
N PHE A 160 12.08 8.42 6.01
CA PHE A 160 12.17 7.15 5.31
C PHE A 160 12.93 7.31 4.00
N ARG A 161 13.84 6.36 3.76
CA ARG A 161 14.41 6.12 2.45
C ARG A 161 13.74 4.89 1.84
N VAL A 162 13.61 4.93 0.53
CA VAL A 162 13.01 3.87 -0.27
C VAL A 162 14.01 3.39 -1.31
N ILE A 163 14.11 2.06 -1.46
CA ILE A 163 14.72 1.44 -2.62
C ILE A 163 13.60 1.01 -3.56
N PHE A 164 13.71 1.35 -4.84
CA PHE A 164 12.63 1.12 -5.80
C PHE A 164 13.15 0.57 -7.13
N THR A 165 12.28 -0.12 -7.85
CA THR A 165 12.58 -0.65 -9.18
C THR A 165 12.43 0.46 -10.22
N LYS A 166 13.45 0.65 -11.07
CA LYS A 166 13.35 1.67 -12.15
C LYS A 166 12.37 1.26 -13.24
N SER A 167 12.24 -0.04 -13.48
CA SER A 167 11.14 -0.64 -14.23
C SER A 167 10.13 -1.21 -13.25
N PRO A 168 8.92 -0.62 -13.14
CA PRO A 168 7.94 -0.99 -12.13
C PRO A 168 7.46 -2.42 -12.31
N ARG A 169 7.42 -3.16 -11.20
CA ARG A 169 6.81 -4.49 -11.06
C ARG A 169 5.36 -4.40 -10.59
N VAL A 170 4.96 -3.24 -10.09
CA VAL A 170 3.58 -2.89 -9.80
C VAL A 170 3.20 -1.73 -10.71
N ILE A 171 2.24 -1.96 -11.60
CA ILE A 171 1.78 -0.99 -12.60
C ILE A 171 0.33 -0.65 -12.30
N HIS A 172 0.04 0.63 -12.13
CA HIS A 172 -1.33 1.12 -12.01
C HIS A 172 -2.07 0.97 -13.34
N ILE A 173 -3.14 0.19 -13.33
CA ILE A 173 -4.04 -0.02 -14.47
C ILE A 173 -5.40 0.68 -14.28
N GLY A 174 -5.58 1.37 -13.16
CA GLY A 174 -6.71 2.25 -12.88
C GLY A 174 -6.70 3.50 -13.77
N ASP A 175 -7.13 3.36 -15.02
CA ASP A 175 -7.36 4.54 -15.89
C ASP A 175 -8.69 5.26 -15.53
N CYS A 176 -9.48 4.66 -14.64
CA CYS A 176 -10.79 5.10 -14.17
C CYS A 176 -10.83 5.20 -12.64
N GLY A 177 -10.15 6.20 -12.09
CA GLY A 177 -10.24 6.55 -10.68
C GLY A 177 -11.25 7.69 -10.44
N VAL A 178 -11.45 8.07 -9.17
CA VAL A 178 -12.32 9.18 -8.73
C VAL A 178 -12.02 10.50 -9.44
N HIS A 179 -10.79 10.67 -9.96
CA HIS A 179 -10.30 11.89 -10.59
C HIS A 179 -10.10 11.81 -12.12
N THR A 180 -10.35 10.67 -12.78
CA THR A 180 -10.10 10.47 -14.22
C THR A 180 -11.32 9.93 -14.96
N HIS A 181 -11.91 10.75 -15.84
CA HIS A 181 -13.11 10.41 -16.62
C HIS A 181 -12.83 9.71 -17.97
N ARG A 182 -11.57 9.39 -18.29
CA ARG A 182 -11.20 8.74 -19.56
C ARG A 182 -11.04 7.24 -19.35
N CYS A 183 -12.17 6.56 -19.32
CA CYS A 183 -12.22 5.15 -18.96
C CYS A 183 -11.91 4.26 -20.18
N ASN A 184 -10.74 3.64 -20.18
CA ASN A 184 -10.56 2.41 -20.95
C ASN A 184 -9.60 1.46 -20.21
N ALA A 185 -10.04 0.94 -19.05
CA ALA A 185 -9.28 0.02 -18.22
C ALA A 185 -8.75 -1.21 -19.01
N HIS A 186 -9.48 -1.63 -20.05
CA HIS A 186 -9.04 -2.68 -20.96
C HIS A 186 -7.73 -2.33 -21.68
N ASN A 187 -7.55 -1.06 -22.08
CA ASN A 187 -6.35 -0.59 -22.76
C ASN A 187 -5.14 -0.51 -21.81
N ALA A 188 -5.35 -0.04 -20.56
CA ALA A 188 -4.28 0.03 -19.58
C ALA A 188 -3.77 -1.37 -19.20
N TYR A 189 -4.69 -2.31 -18.98
CA TYR A 189 -4.35 -3.71 -18.73
C TYR A 189 -3.65 -4.37 -19.94
N ALA A 190 -4.18 -4.18 -21.15
CA ALA A 190 -3.55 -4.71 -22.38
C ALA A 190 -2.14 -4.13 -22.57
N SER A 191 -1.96 -2.83 -22.35
CA SER A 191 -0.66 -2.17 -22.43
C SER A 191 0.35 -2.73 -21.42
N ALA A 192 -0.08 -2.97 -20.18
CA ALA A 192 0.76 -3.60 -19.16
C ALA A 192 1.18 -5.01 -19.59
N ARG A 193 0.25 -5.82 -20.12
CA ARG A 193 0.54 -7.15 -20.67
C ARG A 193 1.47 -7.13 -21.87
N ASP A 194 1.32 -6.18 -22.77
CA ASP A 194 2.19 -6.02 -23.94
C ASP A 194 3.63 -5.71 -23.54
N ILE A 195 3.82 -4.87 -22.52
CA ILE A 195 5.15 -4.58 -21.95
C ILE A 195 5.78 -5.86 -21.38
N MET A 196 5.02 -6.65 -20.62
CA MET A 196 5.52 -7.92 -20.06
C MET A 196 5.88 -8.92 -21.15
N THR A 197 5.05 -9.01 -22.21
CA THR A 197 5.29 -9.92 -23.33
C THR A 197 6.52 -9.51 -24.14
N ARG A 198 6.66 -8.20 -24.43
CA ARG A 198 7.80 -7.64 -25.18
C ARG A 198 9.14 -7.85 -24.49
N HIS A 199 9.15 -7.90 -23.16
CA HIS A 199 10.37 -8.01 -22.36
C HIS A 199 10.45 -9.30 -21.55
N ALA A 200 9.69 -10.34 -21.93
CA ALA A 200 9.61 -11.60 -21.19
C ALA A 200 11.00 -12.21 -20.92
N ASP A 201 11.89 -12.18 -21.92
CA ASP A 201 13.25 -12.74 -21.85
C ASP A 201 14.20 -11.97 -20.91
N LEU A 202 13.80 -10.77 -20.47
CA LEU A 202 14.60 -9.93 -19.56
C LEU A 202 14.10 -10.02 -18.11
N LEU A 203 12.88 -10.52 -17.89
CA LEU A 203 12.32 -10.71 -16.54
C LEU A 203 13.12 -11.77 -15.77
N PHE A 204 12.92 -11.81 -14.45
CA PHE A 204 13.65 -12.70 -13.54
C PHE A 204 15.18 -12.50 -13.55
N PRO A 205 15.67 -11.25 -13.43
CA PRO A 205 17.11 -11.01 -13.42
C PRO A 205 17.76 -11.71 -12.22
N SER A 206 18.93 -12.32 -12.42
CA SER A 206 19.68 -12.97 -11.33
C SER A 206 20.36 -11.98 -10.38
N ARG A 207 20.58 -10.73 -10.83
CA ARG A 207 21.21 -9.65 -10.07
C ARG A 207 20.59 -8.31 -10.40
N LEU A 208 20.63 -7.39 -9.43
CA LEU A 208 20.14 -6.03 -9.58
C LEU A 208 21.28 -5.04 -9.29
N THR A 209 21.20 -3.84 -9.87
CA THR A 209 22.20 -2.79 -9.68
C THR A 209 21.55 -1.47 -9.27
N VAL A 210 22.07 -0.83 -8.23
CA VAL A 210 21.60 0.50 -7.82
C VAL A 210 22.30 1.54 -8.71
N THR A 211 21.52 2.27 -9.49
CA THR A 211 22.06 3.19 -10.53
C THR A 211 21.63 4.64 -10.35
N ASP A 212 20.65 4.90 -9.50
CA ASP A 212 20.10 6.24 -9.26
C ASP A 212 19.94 6.47 -7.76
N VAL A 213 20.78 7.33 -7.18
CA VAL A 213 20.75 7.61 -5.74
C VAL A 213 20.63 9.11 -5.54
N SER A 214 19.57 9.49 -4.83
CA SER A 214 19.32 10.87 -4.45
C SER A 214 19.20 10.98 -2.94
N ARG A 215 19.56 12.17 -2.44
CA ARG A 215 19.30 12.60 -1.06
C ARG A 215 18.28 13.74 -1.01
N ARG A 216 17.90 14.28 -2.16
CA ARG A 216 16.99 15.41 -2.27
C ARG A 216 15.55 14.92 -2.28
N SER A 217 14.72 15.54 -1.46
CA SER A 217 13.27 15.36 -1.45
C SER A 217 12.62 16.68 -1.84
N PRO A 218 11.59 16.69 -2.69
CA PRO A 218 10.74 17.86 -2.87
C PRO A 218 10.15 18.33 -1.54
N LYS A 219 9.77 19.60 -1.48
CA LYS A 219 8.98 20.13 -0.38
C LYS A 219 7.58 19.51 -0.45
N PRO A 220 7.01 19.01 0.67
CA PRO A 220 5.64 18.52 0.69
C PRO A 220 4.66 19.60 0.23
N SER A 221 3.60 19.18 -0.46
CA SER A 221 2.48 20.07 -0.80
C SER A 221 1.71 20.48 0.47
N LYS A 222 0.83 21.46 0.30
CA LYS A 222 -0.22 21.72 1.28
C LYS A 222 -1.20 20.55 1.31
N GLU A 223 -1.87 20.41 2.45
CA GLU A 223 -3.00 19.52 2.66
C GLU A 223 -4.10 19.71 1.59
N ASN A 224 -4.72 18.59 1.18
CA ASN A 224 -5.84 18.60 0.24
C ASN A 224 -7.20 18.87 0.92
N GLY A 225 -7.27 18.78 2.25
CA GLY A 225 -8.52 18.86 3.00
C GLY A 225 -9.29 17.54 3.02
N GLY A 226 -10.57 17.62 3.42
CA GLY A 226 -11.50 16.48 3.37
C GLY A 226 -11.38 15.50 4.54
N TRP A 227 -10.57 15.81 5.55
CA TRP A 227 -10.36 15.01 6.74
C TRP A 227 -10.44 15.87 8.00
N GLY A 228 -11.31 16.87 8.01
CA GLY A 228 -11.47 17.82 9.13
C GLY A 228 -12.51 17.40 10.19
N ASP A 229 -13.30 16.36 9.92
CA ASP A 229 -14.35 15.90 10.83
C ASP A 229 -13.74 15.19 12.05
N VAL A 230 -14.11 15.66 13.24
CA VAL A 230 -13.60 15.12 14.50
C VAL A 230 -13.93 13.63 14.71
N ARG A 231 -15.00 13.14 14.08
CA ARG A 231 -15.41 11.73 14.14
C ARG A 231 -14.46 10.85 13.34
N ASP A 232 -13.97 11.31 12.20
CA ASP A 232 -12.98 10.59 11.39
C ASP A 232 -11.65 10.47 12.16
N HIS A 233 -11.24 11.55 12.85
CA HIS A 233 -10.05 11.53 13.71
C HIS A 233 -10.20 10.55 14.86
N ALA A 234 -11.36 10.56 15.53
CA ALA A 234 -11.65 9.67 16.64
C ALA A 234 -11.67 8.20 16.19
N LEU A 235 -12.32 7.89 15.07
CA LEU A 235 -12.35 6.55 14.50
C LEU A 235 -10.96 6.07 14.07
N CYS A 236 -10.15 6.92 13.43
CA CYS A 236 -8.77 6.59 13.06
C CYS A 236 -7.92 6.26 14.30
N ARG A 237 -8.02 7.07 15.36
CA ARG A 237 -7.26 6.87 16.61
C ARG A 237 -7.68 5.58 17.32
N ALA A 238 -8.97 5.29 17.39
CA ALA A 238 -9.47 4.03 17.95
C ALA A 238 -8.90 2.81 17.21
N ASN A 239 -8.81 2.89 15.89
CA ASN A 239 -8.23 1.84 15.04
C ASN A 239 -6.70 1.80 15.05
N THR A 240 -6.01 2.64 15.82
CA THR A 240 -4.56 2.51 16.06
C THR A 240 -4.23 1.23 16.82
N TYR A 241 -5.12 0.80 17.73
CA TYR A 241 -4.95 -0.40 18.55
C TYR A 241 -6.21 -1.29 18.43
N PRO A 242 -6.44 -1.92 17.27
CA PRO A 242 -7.71 -2.56 16.95
C PRO A 242 -8.05 -3.74 17.88
N LEU A 243 -7.04 -4.33 18.53
CA LEU A 243 -7.20 -5.46 19.45
C LEU A 243 -7.33 -5.05 20.92
N ASN A 244 -7.17 -3.76 21.25
CA ASN A 244 -7.32 -3.29 22.62
C ASN A 244 -8.79 -2.99 22.92
N ALA A 245 -9.42 -3.77 23.80
CA ALA A 245 -10.83 -3.59 24.19
C ALA A 245 -11.14 -2.18 24.71
N ALA A 246 -10.18 -1.52 25.37
CA ALA A 246 -10.35 -0.15 25.87
C ALA A 246 -10.31 0.92 24.75
N ALA A 247 -9.75 0.61 23.57
CA ALA A 247 -9.65 1.54 22.44
C ALA A 247 -10.97 1.71 21.66
N HIS A 248 -11.96 0.84 21.90
CA HIS A 248 -13.27 0.86 21.22
C HIS A 248 -14.32 1.76 21.88
N ALA A 249 -14.02 2.35 23.04
CA ALA A 249 -14.87 3.36 23.64
C ALA A 249 -14.55 4.73 23.01
N ILE A 250 -15.34 5.14 22.02
CA ILE A 250 -15.16 6.40 21.29
C ILE A 250 -16.26 7.37 21.73
N PRO A 251 -15.98 8.34 22.62
CA PRO A 251 -16.98 9.29 23.11
C PRO A 251 -17.68 10.06 21.98
N GLU A 252 -16.94 10.45 20.95
CA GLU A 252 -17.44 11.20 19.80
C GLU A 252 -18.37 10.38 18.89
N LEU A 253 -18.36 9.05 19.04
CA LEU A 253 -19.25 8.12 18.32
C LEU A 253 -20.28 7.49 19.26
N SER A 254 -20.32 7.84 20.56
CA SER A 254 -21.19 7.17 21.52
C SER A 254 -22.65 7.27 21.15
N ASP A 255 -23.06 8.42 20.63
CA ASP A 255 -24.45 8.68 20.23
C ASP A 255 -24.82 7.95 18.94
N LEU A 256 -23.87 7.82 18.00
CA LEU A 256 -24.04 7.06 16.76
C LEU A 256 -24.13 5.55 17.04
N LEU A 257 -23.25 5.03 17.89
CA LEU A 257 -23.23 3.61 18.27
C LEU A 257 -24.45 3.20 19.11
N ARG A 258 -25.10 4.16 19.78
CA ARG A 258 -26.35 3.96 20.53
C ARG A 258 -27.60 4.27 19.71
N SER A 259 -27.46 4.87 18.53
CA SER A 259 -28.60 5.14 17.65
C SER A 259 -29.04 3.86 16.95
N THR A 260 -30.22 3.36 17.32
CA THR A 260 -30.88 2.31 16.54
C THR A 260 -31.39 2.92 15.24
N VAL A 261 -30.83 2.52 14.10
CA VAL A 261 -31.44 2.80 12.80
C VAL A 261 -32.80 2.11 12.78
N HIS A 262 -33.89 2.88 12.91
CA HIS A 262 -35.23 2.37 12.65
C HIS A 262 -35.35 2.10 11.16
N ILE A 263 -35.08 0.86 10.75
CA ILE A 263 -35.59 0.33 9.49
C ILE A 263 -37.10 0.18 9.70
N GLY A 264 -37.86 1.18 9.25
CA GLY A 264 -39.31 1.09 9.22
C GLY A 264 -39.76 -0.15 8.45
N PRO A 265 -40.89 -0.78 8.81
CA PRO A 265 -41.31 -2.04 8.21
C PRO A 265 -41.45 -1.86 6.70
N SER A 266 -40.82 -2.77 5.94
CA SER A 266 -41.01 -2.85 4.50
C SER A 266 -42.50 -2.92 4.20
N LEU A 267 -43.02 -1.97 3.42
CA LEU A 267 -44.36 -2.05 2.87
C LEU A 267 -44.50 -3.41 2.18
N ALA A 268 -45.37 -4.24 2.74
CA ALA A 268 -45.69 -5.56 2.23
C ALA A 268 -46.05 -5.44 0.74
N ARG A 269 -45.33 -6.21 -0.09
CA ARG A 269 -45.69 -6.48 -1.47
C ARG A 269 -47.10 -7.06 -1.46
N LYS A 270 -48.10 -6.28 -1.91
CA LYS A 270 -49.44 -6.82 -2.17
C LYS A 270 -49.35 -7.79 -3.34
N GLU A 271 -49.53 -9.07 -3.05
CA GLU A 271 -49.93 -10.08 -4.04
C GLU A 271 -51.46 -10.05 -4.22
N GLY A 272 -51.92 -10.18 -5.47
CA GLY A 272 -53.33 -10.21 -5.92
C GLY A 272 -53.77 -8.85 -6.47
N LEU A 273 -54.06 -8.67 -7.77
CA LEU A 273 -54.75 -9.51 -8.77
C LEU A 273 -54.24 -9.15 -10.19
#